data_AF-W4QQ27-F1
#
_entry.id   AF-W4QQ27-F1
#
_cell.length_a   1.000
_cell.length_b   1.000
_cell.length_c   1.000
_cell.angle_alpha   90.00
_cell.angle_beta   90.00
_cell.angle_gamma   90.00
#
_symmetry.space_group_name_H-M   'P 1'
#
loop_
_entity.id
_entity.type
_entity.pdbx_description
1 polymer ?
#
loop_
_entity_poly.entity_id
_entity_poly.type
_entity_poly.pdbx_seq_one_letter_code
_entity_poly.pdbx_strand_id
1 'polypeptide(L)'
;MRTLSVLEGPGVIEGSGDDVIQVTGDPSLATVVGNSEGRHFAITGFNPSRSLMVNTTDPYEGKVRVENGTFLMEITAVGEWSIDID
;
A
#
# COMPACT_ATOMS: atom_id res chain seq x y z
N MET A 1 -0.77 11.23 19.62
CA MET A 1 -0.95 9.78 19.42
C MET A 1 -1.42 9.61 17.98
N ARG A 2 -0.64 8.99 17.10
CA ARG A 2 -1.13 8.57 15.77
C ARG A 2 -1.79 7.20 15.98
N THR A 3 -3.02 7.05 15.49
CA THR A 3 -3.72 5.75 15.45
C THR A 3 -3.23 5.00 14.22
N LEU A 4 -3.04 3.69 14.34
CA LEU A 4 -2.73 2.83 13.20
C LEU A 4 -3.95 2.77 12.27
N SER A 5 -3.75 3.06 10.99
CA SER A 5 -4.78 2.90 9.96
C SER A 5 -5.07 1.40 9.76
N VAL A 6 -6.34 1.03 9.61
CA VAL A 6 -6.76 -0.35 9.33
C VAL A 6 -7.51 -0.38 8.01
N LEU A 7 -7.12 -1.29 7.13
CA LEU A 7 -7.77 -1.56 5.85
C LEU A 7 -8.24 -3.03 5.84
N GLU A 8 -9.56 -3.22 5.81
CA GLU A 8 -10.18 -4.54 5.66
C GLU A 8 -10.49 -4.79 4.18
N GLY A 9 -10.09 -5.96 3.66
CA GLY A 9 -10.42 -6.38 2.29
C GLY A 9 -11.82 -7.01 2.22
N PRO A 10 -12.67 -6.63 1.24
CA PRO A 10 -12.48 -5.58 0.24
C PRO A 10 -12.60 -4.17 0.81
N GLY A 11 -11.76 -3.24 0.37
CA GLY A 11 -11.77 -1.87 0.89
C GLY A 11 -10.80 -0.92 0.21
N VAL A 12 -11.03 0.39 0.40
CA VAL A 12 -10.22 1.48 -0.15
C VAL A 12 -9.68 2.35 0.97
N ILE A 13 -8.44 2.79 0.83
CA ILE A 13 -7.81 3.78 1.70
C ILE A 13 -6.98 4.77 0.89
N GLU A 14 -6.98 6.02 1.36
CA GLU A 14 -6.23 7.13 0.79
C GLU A 14 -5.35 7.75 1.87
N GLY A 15 -4.22 8.30 1.46
CA GLY A 15 -3.30 8.98 2.37
C GLY A 15 -2.22 9.76 1.63
N SER A 16 -1.33 10.37 2.41
CA SER A 16 -0.27 11.24 1.92
C SER A 16 1.00 11.08 2.74
N GLY A 17 2.13 11.05 2.05
CA GLY A 17 3.42 10.79 2.68
C GLY A 17 3.56 9.36 3.21
N ASP A 18 4.52 9.15 4.09
CA ASP A 18 4.77 7.85 4.71
C ASP A 18 3.63 7.41 5.65
N ASP A 19 3.25 6.14 5.55
CA ASP A 19 2.24 5.53 6.44
C ASP A 19 2.47 4.03 6.65
N VAL A 20 1.85 3.50 7.71
CA VAL A 20 1.79 2.07 8.00
C VAL A 20 0.34 1.68 8.21
N ILE A 21 -0.11 0.70 7.44
CA ILE A 21 -1.51 0.25 7.41
C ILE A 21 -1.56 -1.19 7.88
N GLN A 22 -2.40 -1.48 8.88
CA GLN A 22 -2.78 -2.85 9.19
C GLN A 22 -3.77 -3.36 8.14
N VAL A 23 -3.47 -4.52 7.57
CA VAL A 23 -4.35 -5.17 6.60
C VAL A 23 -5.08 -6.31 7.30
N THR A 24 -6.39 -6.37 7.12
CA THR A 24 -7.24 -7.46 7.61
C THR A 24 -8.04 -8.08 6.47
N GLY A 25 -8.49 -9.33 6.65
CA GLY A 25 -9.06 -10.13 5.56
C GLY A 25 -7.99 -10.94 4.82
N ASP A 26 -8.34 -11.44 3.63
CA ASP A 26 -7.46 -12.22 2.77
C ASP A 26 -7.43 -11.66 1.32
N PRO A 27 -7.08 -10.37 1.14
CA PRO A 27 -6.97 -9.78 -0.20
C PRO A 27 -5.85 -10.47 -1.01
N SER A 28 -6.04 -10.50 -2.31
CA SER A 28 -5.13 -11.09 -3.29
C SER A 28 -4.57 -10.07 -4.29
N LEU A 29 -5.23 -8.91 -4.40
CA LEU A 29 -4.94 -7.90 -5.40
C LEU A 29 -5.08 -6.50 -4.79
N ALA A 30 -4.16 -5.60 -5.11
CA ALA A 30 -4.28 -4.19 -4.82
C ALA A 30 -4.21 -3.38 -6.12
N THR A 31 -5.17 -2.47 -6.32
CA THR A 31 -5.07 -1.39 -7.31
C THR A 31 -4.48 -0.17 -6.59
N VAL A 32 -3.38 0.36 -7.10
CA VAL A 32 -2.63 1.44 -6.46
C VAL A 32 -2.49 2.60 -7.42
N VAL A 33 -2.75 3.81 -6.92
CA VAL A 33 -2.48 5.08 -7.57
C VAL A 33 -1.61 5.92 -6.65
N GLY A 34 -0.55 6.54 -7.15
CA GLY A 34 0.28 7.42 -6.34
C GLY A 34 1.46 8.02 -7.08
N ASN A 35 2.27 8.78 -6.34
CA ASN A 35 3.52 9.35 -6.83
C ASN A 35 3.39 10.33 -8.00
N SER A 36 2.33 11.14 -8.03
CA SER A 36 2.11 12.15 -9.08
C SER A 36 3.28 13.12 -9.26
N GLU A 37 4.08 13.34 -8.22
CA GLU A 37 5.26 14.21 -8.22
C GLU A 37 6.53 13.56 -8.81
N GLY A 38 6.51 12.27 -9.15
CA GLY A 38 7.70 11.57 -9.66
C GLY A 38 8.86 11.54 -8.65
N ARG A 39 8.55 11.26 -7.39
CA ARG A 39 9.52 11.08 -6.29
C ARG A 39 9.63 9.60 -5.93
N HIS A 40 10.39 9.25 -4.90
CA HIS A 40 10.42 7.85 -4.45
C HIS A 40 9.05 7.43 -3.90
N PHE A 41 8.50 6.35 -4.44
CA PHE A 41 7.27 5.73 -3.98
C PHE A 41 7.44 4.22 -3.88
N ALA A 42 7.18 3.68 -2.69
CA ALA A 42 7.28 2.26 -2.44
C ALA A 42 6.13 1.77 -1.55
N ILE A 43 5.69 0.54 -1.83
CA ILE A 43 4.77 -0.20 -0.97
C ILE A 43 5.41 -1.55 -0.70
N THR A 44 5.56 -1.87 0.58
CA THR A 44 6.07 -3.16 1.06
C THR A 44 4.99 -3.86 1.86
N GLY A 45 4.60 -5.06 1.44
CA GLY A 45 3.73 -5.94 2.20
C GLY A 45 4.53 -6.85 3.15
N PHE A 46 4.00 -7.08 4.34
CA PHE A 46 4.58 -7.98 5.33
C PHE A 46 3.62 -9.13 5.63
N ASN A 47 4.12 -10.33 5.39
CA ASN A 47 3.65 -11.57 5.99
C ASN A 47 4.84 -12.11 6.84
N PRO A 48 4.97 -13.40 7.19
CA PRO A 48 6.22 -13.90 7.79
C PRO A 48 7.50 -13.60 6.96
N SER A 49 7.35 -13.18 5.70
CA SER A 49 8.34 -12.63 4.79
C SER A 49 8.01 -11.18 4.38
N ARG A 50 8.94 -10.54 3.67
CA ARG A 50 8.79 -9.18 3.11
C ARG A 50 8.60 -9.26 1.60
N SER A 51 7.54 -8.62 1.09
CA SER A 51 7.23 -8.55 -0.35
C SER A 51 7.23 -7.10 -0.84
N LEU A 52 8.07 -6.79 -1.83
CA LEU A 52 8.13 -5.45 -2.44
C LEU A 52 7.07 -5.37 -3.56
N MET A 53 5.99 -4.64 -3.30
CA MET A 53 4.84 -4.56 -4.21
C MET A 53 5.01 -3.44 -5.23
N VAL A 54 5.46 -2.26 -4.77
CA VAL A 54 5.77 -1.11 -5.62
C VAL A 54 7.12 -0.54 -5.19
N ASN A 55 7.95 -0.14 -6.16
CA ASN A 55 9.17 0.64 -5.94
C ASN A 55 9.52 1.39 -7.23
N THR A 56 9.22 2.68 -7.27
CA THR A 56 9.38 3.49 -8.47
C THR A 56 9.72 4.94 -8.13
N THR A 57 10.30 5.64 -9.10
CA THR A 57 10.41 7.11 -9.09
C THR A 57 9.42 7.78 -10.05
N ASP A 58 8.70 7.00 -10.87
CA ASP A 58 7.72 7.51 -11.82
C ASP A 58 6.32 7.53 -11.20
N PRO A 59 5.39 8.37 -11.69
CA PRO A 59 3.97 8.26 -11.36
C PRO A 59 3.47 6.83 -11.55
N TYR A 60 2.68 6.35 -10.59
CA TYR A 60 2.24 4.97 -10.55
C TYR A 60 0.72 4.86 -10.60
N GLU A 61 0.23 4.06 -11.55
CA GLU A 61 -1.14 3.56 -11.60
C GLU A 61 -1.07 2.11 -12.09
N GLY A 62 -1.44 1.16 -11.23
CA GLY A 62 -1.25 -0.25 -11.55
C GLY A 62 -1.89 -1.20 -10.55
N LYS A 63 -1.83 -2.48 -10.89
CA LYS A 63 -2.30 -3.58 -10.04
C LYS A 63 -1.12 -4.42 -9.59
N VAL A 64 -1.08 -4.75 -8.30
CA VAL A 64 -0.04 -5.56 -7.69
C VAL A 64 -0.66 -6.70 -6.90
N ARG A 65 0.04 -7.83 -6.85
CA ARG A 65 -0.38 -8.97 -6.03
C ARG A 65 -0.20 -8.66 -4.56
N VAL A 66 -1.21 -8.93 -3.75
CA VAL A 66 -1.08 -9.00 -2.29
C VAL A 66 -0.78 -10.45 -1.93
N GLU A 67 0.31 -10.68 -1.20
CA GLU A 67 0.64 -12.04 -0.76
C GLU A 67 -0.34 -12.50 0.31
N ASN A 68 -0.74 -13.78 0.28
CA ASN A 68 -1.63 -14.33 1.29
C ASN A 68 -1.03 -14.14 2.70
N GLY A 69 -1.87 -13.76 3.66
CA GLY A 69 -1.46 -13.48 5.03
C GLY A 69 -0.67 -12.18 5.20
N THR A 70 -0.70 -11.27 4.22
CA THR A 70 -0.20 -9.91 4.41
C THR A 70 -1.02 -9.22 5.50
N PHE A 71 -0.38 -8.86 6.62
CA PHE A 71 -1.04 -8.24 7.77
C PHE A 71 -0.66 -6.76 7.95
N LEU A 72 0.34 -6.29 7.20
CA LEU A 72 0.83 -4.92 7.28
C LEU A 72 1.37 -4.46 5.92
N MET A 73 1.04 -3.23 5.54
CA MET A 73 1.64 -2.52 4.42
C MET A 73 2.37 -1.29 4.93
N GLU A 74 3.64 -1.16 4.53
CA GLU A 74 4.43 0.05 4.74
C GLU A 74 4.46 0.84 3.42
N ILE A 75 4.11 2.12 3.50
CA ILE A 75 4.09 3.05 2.38
C ILE A 75 5.18 4.08 2.62
N THR A 76 6.06 4.24 1.65
CA THR A 76 7.00 5.37 1.58
C THR A 76 6.58 6.27 0.43
N ALA A 77 6.23 7.51 0.72
CA ALA A 77 5.74 8.45 -0.29
C ALA A 77 6.06 9.91 0.09
N VAL A 78 6.06 10.79 -0.91
CA VAL A 78 6.12 12.24 -0.69
C VAL A 78 4.74 12.88 -0.74
N GLY A 79 3.89 12.44 -1.67
CA GLY A 79 2.55 12.99 -1.89
C GLY A 79 1.44 11.96 -1.71
N GLU A 80 0.29 12.26 -2.30
CA GLU A 80 -0.94 11.47 -2.18
C GLU A 80 -0.82 10.08 -2.83
N TRP A 81 -1.55 9.13 -2.26
CA TRP A 81 -1.71 7.77 -2.75
C TRP A 81 -3.11 7.23 -2.40
N SER A 82 -3.56 6.23 -3.17
CA SER A 82 -4.80 5.47 -2.96
C SER A 82 -4.53 3.99 -3.20
N ILE A 83 -5.09 3.14 -2.34
CA ILE A 83 -4.97 1.68 -2.40
C ILE A 83 -6.37 1.08 -2.26
N ASP A 84 -6.77 0.30 -3.26
CA ASP A 84 -8.03 -0.46 -3.31
C ASP A 84 -7.69 -1.96 -3.32
N ILE A 85 -8.14 -2.70 -2.31
CA ILE A 85 -7.94 -4.15 -2.17
C ILE A 85 -9.26 -4.91 -2.32
N ASP A 86 -9.17 -6.13 -2.87
CA ASP A 86 -10.30 -7.05 -3.06
C ASP A 86 -10.74 -7.80 -1.79
#